data_AF-A0AAD5VNW5-F1
#
_entry.id   AF-A0AAD5VNW5-F1
#
_cell.length_a   1.000
_cell.length_b   1.000
_cell.length_c   1.000
_cell.angle_alpha   90.00
_cell.angle_beta   90.00
_cell.angle_gamma   90.00
#
_symmetry.space_group_name_H-M   'P 1'
#
loop_
_entity.id
_entity.type
_entity.pdbx_description
1 polymer ?
#
loop_
_entity_poly.entity_id
_entity_poly.type
_entity_poly.pdbx_seq_one_letter_code
_entity_poly.pdbx_strand_id
1 'polypeptide(L)'
;MSGKPRSTRSQYNLGYQKLALRAATPEELEQWSDASSDSSYFSNDLTDLDDSRPYAFERGELAWVRTTNGTWCLGNVTSSPPRVGLTRDGEGLFYSVIFTMGGARMKKSFAPMNGEIKPDTVEIRDLLKTYGWLED
;
A
#
# COMPACT_ATOMS: atom_id res chain seq x y z
N MET A 1 21.93 -23.32 -5.20
CA MET A 1 20.86 -22.59 -4.47
C MET A 1 20.94 -21.14 -4.88
N SER A 2 20.11 -20.71 -5.82
CA SER A 2 20.20 -19.37 -6.42
C SER A 2 19.46 -18.37 -5.54
N GLY A 3 20.20 -17.62 -4.72
CA GLY A 3 19.64 -16.47 -4.00
C GLY A 3 19.27 -15.39 -5.01
N LYS A 4 17.97 -15.11 -5.16
CA LYS A 4 17.51 -14.02 -6.02
C LYS A 4 18.09 -12.69 -5.50
N PRO A 5 18.72 -11.87 -6.35
CA PRO A 5 19.25 -10.59 -5.93
C PRO A 5 18.11 -9.70 -5.42
N ARG A 6 18.27 -9.18 -4.20
CA ARG A 6 17.37 -8.21 -3.58
C ARG A 6 17.22 -7.03 -4.53
N SER A 7 16.02 -6.86 -5.10
CA SER A 7 15.73 -5.88 -6.15
C SER A 7 16.21 -4.49 -5.73
N THR A 8 17.08 -3.92 -6.57
CA THR A 8 17.73 -2.63 -6.35
C THR A 8 16.71 -1.50 -6.34
N ARG A 9 16.35 -1.09 -5.12
CA ARG A 9 16.14 0.29 -4.64
C ARG A 9 15.84 1.33 -5.74
N SER A 10 14.58 1.38 -6.19
CA SER A 10 14.08 2.59 -6.85
C SER A 10 13.78 3.63 -5.77
N GLN A 11 14.71 4.57 -5.61
CA GLN A 11 14.49 5.84 -4.92
C GLN A 11 13.51 6.68 -5.75
N TYR A 12 12.23 6.33 -5.76
CA TYR A 12 11.21 7.23 -6.31
C TYR A 12 11.00 8.38 -5.31
N ASN A 13 11.87 9.36 -5.42
CA ASN A 13 11.53 10.78 -5.54
C ASN A 13 10.24 11.21 -4.80
N LEU A 14 10.32 11.24 -3.46
CA LEU A 14 9.32 11.85 -2.58
C LEU A 14 9.05 13.33 -2.93
N GLY A 15 9.94 13.97 -3.70
CA GLY A 15 9.77 15.32 -4.25
C GLY A 15 8.66 15.45 -5.28
N TYR A 16 8.28 14.38 -5.99
CA TYR A 16 7.23 14.43 -7.01
C TYR A 16 5.82 14.21 -6.44
N GLN A 17 5.66 13.59 -5.27
CA GLN A 17 4.34 13.35 -4.68
C GLN A 17 3.67 14.61 -4.08
N LYS A 18 4.41 15.73 -3.97
CA LYS A 18 3.81 17.03 -3.66
C LYS A 18 3.16 17.70 -4.88
N LEU A 19 3.35 17.18 -6.09
CA LEU A 19 2.68 17.67 -7.28
C LEU A 19 1.26 17.06 -7.34
N ALA A 20 0.32 17.84 -6.81
CA ALA A 20 -1.13 17.80 -7.08
C ALA A 20 -1.88 16.46 -6.84
N LEU A 21 -1.83 15.92 -5.61
CA LEU A 21 -2.91 15.04 -5.17
C LEU A 21 -4.24 15.82 -5.18
N ARG A 22 -5.23 15.41 -5.98
CA ARG A 22 -6.58 16.01 -5.95
C ARG A 22 -7.52 15.20 -5.07
N ALA A 23 -8.62 15.80 -4.62
CA ALA A 23 -9.66 15.02 -3.98
C ALA A 23 -10.30 14.07 -5.00
N ALA A 24 -10.55 12.83 -4.62
CA ALA A 24 -11.35 11.91 -5.42
C ALA A 24 -12.82 12.36 -5.36
N THR A 25 -13.51 12.32 -6.50
CA THR A 25 -14.97 12.51 -6.55
C THR A 25 -15.69 11.23 -6.11
N PRO A 26 -16.95 11.29 -5.66
CA PRO A 26 -17.71 10.09 -5.29
C PRO A 26 -17.81 9.06 -6.43
N GLU A 27 -18.04 9.51 -7.66
CA GLU A 27 -18.14 8.63 -8.85
C GLU A 27 -16.83 7.88 -9.11
N GLU A 28 -15.68 8.54 -8.93
CA GLU A 28 -14.38 7.90 -9.05
C GLU A 28 -14.14 6.88 -7.93
N LEU A 29 -14.63 7.13 -6.72
CA LEU A 29 -14.52 6.15 -5.64
C LEU A 29 -15.33 4.88 -5.94
N GLU A 30 -16.54 5.03 -6.49
CA GLU A 30 -17.40 3.91 -6.86
C GLU A 30 -16.77 3.04 -7.96
N GLN A 31 -16.16 3.67 -8.98
CA GLN A 31 -15.46 2.95 -10.04
C GLN A 31 -14.29 2.11 -9.51
N TRP A 32 -13.58 2.63 -8.50
CA TRP A 32 -12.42 1.95 -7.90
C TRP A 32 -12.82 0.87 -6.90
N SER A 33 -13.95 1.02 -6.20
CA SER A 33 -14.47 -0.03 -5.32
C SER A 33 -14.97 -1.26 -6.10
N ASP A 34 -15.61 -1.05 -7.25
CA ASP A 34 -16.09 -2.16 -8.09
C ASP A 34 -14.93 -2.97 -8.67
N ALA A 35 -13.83 -2.31 -9.05
CA ALA A 35 -12.62 -2.97 -9.54
C ALA A 35 -11.92 -3.83 -8.48
N SER A 36 -12.03 -3.46 -7.20
CA SER A 36 -11.41 -4.19 -6.08
C SER A 36 -12.25 -5.39 -5.60
N SER A 37 -13.50 -5.50 -6.02
CA SER A 37 -14.40 -6.61 -5.67
C SER A 37 -14.12 -7.88 -6.47
N ASP A 38 -13.20 -7.84 -7.44
CA ASP A 38 -12.71 -9.03 -8.10
C ASP A 38 -11.84 -9.84 -7.13
N SER A 39 -12.32 -11.03 -6.77
CA SER A 39 -11.68 -12.01 -5.86
C SER A 39 -10.25 -12.44 -6.26
N SER A 40 -9.72 -11.89 -7.35
CA SER A 40 -8.36 -12.11 -7.84
C SER A 40 -7.27 -11.53 -6.94
N TYR A 41 -7.58 -10.58 -6.03
CA TYR A 41 -6.60 -10.11 -5.05
C TYR A 41 -6.10 -11.24 -4.13
N PHE A 42 -7.00 -12.14 -3.75
CA PHE A 42 -6.77 -13.29 -2.87
C PHE A 42 -6.47 -14.59 -3.65
N SER A 43 -6.49 -14.54 -4.98
CA SER A 43 -6.22 -15.71 -5.81
C SER A 43 -4.71 -15.91 -6.00
N ASN A 44 -4.10 -16.64 -5.06
CA ASN A 44 -2.89 -17.49 -5.15
C ASN A 44 -1.60 -17.01 -5.86
N ASP A 45 -1.51 -15.81 -6.42
CA ASP A 45 -0.36 -15.33 -7.22
C ASP A 45 0.38 -14.14 -6.59
N LEU A 46 0.07 -13.81 -5.32
CA LEU A 46 0.76 -12.76 -4.59
C LEU A 46 2.10 -13.34 -4.10
N THR A 47 3.14 -13.17 -4.93
CA THR A 47 4.46 -13.77 -4.66
C THR A 47 5.45 -12.78 -4.07
N ASP A 48 5.20 -11.47 -4.18
CA ASP A 48 6.07 -10.42 -3.64
C ASP A 48 5.26 -9.32 -2.93
N LEU A 49 5.82 -8.78 -1.85
CA LEU A 49 5.27 -7.64 -1.11
C LEU A 49 5.35 -6.33 -1.91
N ASP A 50 6.29 -6.24 -2.86
CA ASP A 50 6.52 -5.05 -3.67
C ASP A 50 5.61 -4.96 -4.92
N ASP A 51 4.81 -5.99 -5.18
CA ASP A 51 3.89 -6.04 -6.31
C ASP A 51 2.82 -4.96 -6.19
N SER A 52 2.59 -4.18 -7.24
CA SER A 52 1.46 -3.27 -7.31
C SER A 52 0.19 -4.08 -7.58
N ARG A 53 -0.83 -3.88 -6.74
CA ARG A 53 -2.15 -4.48 -6.96
C ARG A 53 -3.25 -3.48 -6.58
N PRO A 54 -4.32 -3.38 -7.38
CA PRO A 54 -5.44 -2.52 -7.06
C PRO A 54 -6.14 -3.05 -5.81
N TYR A 55 -6.33 -2.20 -4.80
CA TYR A 55 -7.12 -2.51 -3.62
C TYR A 55 -7.79 -1.24 -3.11
N ALA A 56 -9.10 -1.31 -2.87
CA ALA A 56 -9.87 -0.21 -2.34
C ALA A 56 -9.99 -0.32 -0.81
N PHE A 57 -9.23 0.49 -0.07
CA PHE A 57 -9.29 0.49 1.39
C PHE A 57 -10.52 1.18 1.94
N GLU A 58 -11.09 0.59 2.99
CA GLU A 58 -12.14 1.19 3.79
C GLU A 58 -11.60 2.11 4.89
N ARG A 59 -12.48 2.98 5.40
CA ARG A 59 -12.15 3.90 6.48
C ARG A 59 -11.94 3.12 7.77
N GLY A 60 -10.79 3.31 8.42
CA GLY A 60 -10.44 2.63 9.66
C GLY A 60 -9.80 1.27 9.48
N GLU A 61 -9.77 0.74 8.25
CA GLU A 61 -9.19 -0.57 7.92
C GLU A 61 -7.71 -0.63 8.31
N LEU A 62 -7.27 -1.81 8.75
CA LEU A 62 -5.87 -2.09 9.05
C LEU A 62 -5.09 -2.33 7.76
N ALA A 63 -3.93 -1.71 7.66
CA ALA A 63 -3.07 -1.82 6.50
C ALA A 63 -1.60 -1.92 6.92
N TRP A 64 -0.85 -2.77 6.21
CA TRP A 64 0.60 -2.81 6.27
C TRP A 64 1.15 -1.76 5.31
N VAL A 65 2.05 -0.89 5.78
CA VAL A 65 2.69 0.15 4.96
C VAL A 65 4.20 0.01 4.98
N ARG A 66 4.82 0.16 3.80
CA ARG A 66 6.27 0.16 3.66
C ARG A 66 6.80 1.57 3.79
N THR A 67 7.59 1.80 4.82
CA THR A 67 8.22 3.10 5.09
C THR A 67 9.44 3.32 4.21
N THR A 68 9.96 4.55 4.16
CA THR A 68 11.07 4.92 3.25
C THR A 68 12.40 4.22 3.53
N ASN A 69 12.56 3.64 4.73
CA ASN A 69 13.73 2.82 5.07
C ASN A 69 13.55 1.33 4.68
N GLY A 70 12.40 0.97 4.09
CA GLY A 70 12.06 -0.40 3.71
C GLY A 70 11.36 -1.23 4.79
N THR A 71 11.11 -0.68 5.98
CA THR A 71 10.42 -1.39 7.07
C THR A 71 8.91 -1.37 6.84
N TRP A 72 8.28 -2.53 6.98
CA TRP A 72 6.82 -2.67 7.03
C TRP A 72 6.29 -2.38 8.43
N CYS A 73 5.23 -1.58 8.50
CA CYS A 73 4.57 -1.21 9.75
C CYS A 73 3.06 -1.40 9.62
N LEU A 74 2.42 -1.89 10.68
CA LEU A 74 0.96 -1.90 10.76
C LEU A 74 0.44 -0.49 11.07
N GLY A 75 -0.64 -0.10 10.40
CA GLY A 75 -1.32 1.16 10.64
C GLY A 75 -2.81 1.09 10.33
N ASN A 76 -3.49 2.20 10.55
CA ASN A 76 -4.91 2.37 10.26
C ASN A 76 -5.12 3.39 9.15
N VAL A 77 -5.93 3.02 8.17
CA VAL A 77 -6.43 3.94 7.14
C VAL A 77 -7.33 4.97 7.81
N THR A 78 -7.03 6.25 7.59
CA THR A 78 -7.79 7.35 8.22
C THR A 78 -9.17 7.50 7.59
N SER A 79 -10.07 8.19 8.28
CA SER A 79 -11.40 8.53 7.74
C SER A 79 -11.36 9.61 6.65
N SER A 80 -10.19 10.18 6.35
CA SER A 80 -10.04 11.16 5.28
C SER A 80 -10.32 10.49 3.93
N PRO A 81 -11.10 11.11 3.03
CA PRO A 81 -11.29 10.60 1.68
C PRO A 81 -9.93 10.37 0.99
N PRO A 82 -9.79 9.30 0.20
CA PRO A 82 -8.57 9.09 -0.55
C PRO A 82 -8.44 10.15 -1.64
N ARG A 83 -7.20 10.36 -2.08
CA ARG A 83 -6.85 11.38 -3.07
C ARG A 83 -6.40 10.71 -4.35
N VAL A 84 -6.59 11.38 -5.48
CA VAL A 84 -6.14 10.87 -6.77
C VAL A 84 -4.81 11.51 -7.13
N GLY A 85 -3.88 10.73 -7.67
CA GLY A 85 -2.60 11.22 -8.17
C GLY A 85 -1.82 10.18 -8.97
N LEU A 86 -0.64 10.54 -9.45
CA LEU A 86 0.21 9.64 -10.23
C LEU A 86 0.91 8.58 -9.36
N THR A 87 0.87 7.33 -9.83
CA THR A 87 1.50 6.14 -9.25
C THR A 87 2.44 5.48 -10.26
N ARG A 88 3.07 4.37 -9.90
CA ARG A 88 3.97 3.62 -10.81
C ARG A 88 3.27 3.15 -12.08
N ASP A 89 1.99 2.80 -11.99
CA ASP A 89 1.22 2.19 -13.07
C ASP A 89 0.13 3.13 -13.64
N GLY A 90 0.28 4.45 -13.45
CA GLY A 90 -0.66 5.46 -13.93
C GLY A 90 -1.38 6.20 -12.81
N GLU A 91 -2.56 6.74 -13.07
CA GLU A 91 -3.36 7.44 -12.04
C GLU A 91 -3.90 6.46 -10.98
N GLY A 92 -3.87 6.87 -9.71
CA GLY A 92 -4.12 6.00 -8.56
C GLY A 92 -4.72 6.67 -7.34
N LEU A 93 -5.39 5.88 -6.50
CA LEU A 93 -5.86 6.30 -5.18
C LEU A 93 -4.73 6.26 -4.14
N PHE A 94 -4.67 7.35 -3.37
CA PHE A 94 -3.78 7.56 -2.25
C PHE A 94 -4.57 7.59 -0.95
N TYR A 95 -4.25 6.67 -0.05
CA TYR A 95 -4.87 6.51 1.26
C TYR A 95 -3.96 7.10 2.32
N SER A 96 -4.51 7.95 3.18
CA SER A 96 -3.81 8.42 4.38
C SER A 96 -3.84 7.34 5.44
N VAL A 97 -2.66 6.92 5.92
CA VAL A 97 -2.49 5.91 6.98
C VAL A 97 -1.78 6.52 8.17
N ILE A 98 -2.24 6.18 9.36
CA ILE A 98 -1.57 6.47 10.63
C ILE A 98 -0.90 5.20 11.11
N PHE A 99 0.40 5.26 11.39
CA PHE A 99 1.20 4.13 11.85
C PHE A 99 2.25 4.60 12.86
N THR A 100 2.85 3.68 13.60
CA THR A 100 3.91 3.97 14.56
C THR A 100 5.25 3.49 14.03
N MET A 101 6.27 4.35 14.07
CA MET A 101 7.64 4.03 13.68
C MET A 101 8.61 4.60 14.70
N GLY A 102 9.45 3.74 15.30
CA GLY A 102 10.40 4.17 16.34
C GLY A 102 9.73 4.82 17.57
N GLY A 103 8.52 4.39 17.90
CA GLY A 103 7.72 4.95 19.01
C GLY A 103 6.98 6.26 18.69
N ALA A 104 7.19 6.85 17.50
CA ALA A 104 6.50 8.05 17.06
C ALA A 104 5.29 7.71 16.16
N ARG A 105 4.17 8.41 16.38
CA ARG A 105 2.97 8.32 15.53
C ARG A 105 3.15 9.19 14.29
N MET A 106 3.06 8.56 13.12
CA MET A 106 3.23 9.18 11.81
C MET A 106 1.92 9.15 11.02
N LYS A 107 1.72 10.12 10.12
CA LYS A 107 0.64 10.12 9.13
C LYS A 107 1.23 10.37 7.75
N LYS A 108 0.98 9.46 6.80
CA LYS A 108 1.45 9.60 5.41
C LYS A 108 0.44 9.00 4.42
N SER A 109 0.48 9.46 3.18
CA SER A 109 -0.29 8.88 2.08
C SER A 109 0.47 7.78 1.37
N PHE A 110 -0.23 6.71 0.98
CA PHE A 110 0.30 5.55 0.27
C PHE A 110 -0.67 5.12 -0.83
N ALA A 111 -0.16 4.54 -1.91
CA ALA A 111 -0.99 4.02 -3.00
C ALA A 111 -0.75 2.51 -3.20
N PRO A 112 -1.81 1.68 -3.30
CA PRO A 112 -1.67 0.25 -3.59
C PRO A 112 -0.88 -0.01 -4.88
N MET A 113 -1.11 0.83 -5.89
CA MET A 113 -0.41 0.81 -7.18
C MET A 113 1.09 1.13 -7.10
N ASN A 114 1.60 1.56 -5.94
CA ASN A 114 3.03 1.72 -5.73
C ASN A 114 3.70 0.49 -5.07
N GLY A 115 2.91 -0.47 -4.57
CA GLY A 115 3.40 -1.63 -3.81
C GLY A 115 3.86 -1.29 -2.39
N GLU A 116 3.46 -0.13 -1.86
CA GLU A 116 3.91 0.38 -0.54
C GLU A 116 2.83 0.31 0.55
N ILE A 117 1.66 -0.24 0.23
CA ILE A 117 0.56 -0.49 1.15
C ILE A 117 -0.16 -1.80 0.78
N LYS A 118 -0.52 -2.60 1.78
CA LYS A 118 -1.21 -3.89 1.64
C LYS A 118 -2.31 -4.04 2.70
N PRO A 119 -3.42 -4.73 2.40
CA PRO A 119 -4.45 -5.00 3.40
C PRO A 119 -3.95 -5.98 4.46
N ASP A 120 -4.51 -5.90 5.66
CA ASP A 120 -4.15 -6.78 6.77
C ASP A 120 -4.88 -8.14 6.67
N THR A 121 -4.48 -8.93 5.69
CA THR A 121 -5.06 -10.25 5.40
C THR A 121 -4.12 -11.37 5.85
N VAL A 122 -4.63 -12.60 5.97
CA VAL A 122 -3.82 -13.78 6.35
C VAL A 122 -2.65 -13.97 5.36
N GLU A 123 -2.93 -13.89 4.06
CA GLU A 123 -1.92 -14.05 3.01
C GLU A 123 -0.79 -13.00 3.10
N ILE A 124 -1.13 -11.73 3.36
CA ILE A 124 -0.13 -10.67 3.51
C ILE A 124 0.69 -10.88 4.78
N ARG A 125 0.05 -11.30 5.89
CA ARG A 125 0.76 -11.64 7.13
C ARG A 125 1.73 -12.81 6.91
N ASP A 126 1.32 -13.85 6.19
CA ASP A 126 2.16 -15.01 5.87
C ASP A 126 3.35 -14.62 4.99
N LEU A 127 3.15 -13.73 4.01
CA LEU A 127 4.24 -13.17 3.21
C LEU A 127 5.20 -12.36 4.09
N LEU A 128 4.68 -11.46 4.93
CA LEU A 128 5.49 -10.67 5.84
C LEU A 128 6.31 -11.57 6.79
N LYS A 129 5.75 -12.66 7.30
CA LYS A 129 6.48 -13.69 8.07
C LYS A 129 7.56 -14.36 7.23
N THR A 130 7.22 -14.79 6.01
CA THR A 130 8.16 -15.45 5.06
C THR A 130 9.38 -14.57 4.76
N TYR A 131 9.19 -13.25 4.67
CA TYR A 131 10.26 -12.28 4.44
C TYR A 131 10.96 -11.78 5.72
N GLY A 132 10.55 -12.26 6.90
CA GLY A 132 11.15 -11.92 8.19
C GLY A 132 10.76 -10.53 8.74
N TRP A 133 9.61 -10.00 8.31
CA TRP A 133 9.05 -8.72 8.81
C TRP A 133 8.08 -8.90 9.96
N LEU A 134 7.53 -10.10 10.13
CA LEU A 134 6.71 -10.48 11.28
C LEU A 134 7.29 -11.73 11.94
N GLU A 135 7.20 -11.77 13.26
CA GLU A 135 7.49 -12.96 14.05
C GLU A 135 6.27 -13.89 14.09
N ASP A 136 6.50 -15.15 14.47
CA ASP A 136 5.47 -16.19 14.49
C ASP A 136 4.42 -16.05 15.59
#